data_AF-A0A2P8VTA2-F1
#
_entry.id   AF-A0A2P8VTA2-F1
#
_cell.length_a   1.000
_cell.length_b   1.000
_cell.length_c   1.000
_cell.angle_alpha   90.00
_cell.angle_beta   90.00
_cell.angle_gamma   90.00
#
_symmetry.space_group_name_H-M   'P 1'
#
loop_
_entity.id
_entity.type
_entity.pdbx_description
1 polymer ?
#
loop_
_entity_poly.entity_id
_entity_poly.type
_entity_poly.pdbx_seq_one_letter_code
_entity_poly.pdbx_strand_id
1 'polypeptide(L)'
;MAPKTREDLLPQSFPQQLDWSPSEAFASLESLYGFVNKECERAIQWYYVSKISKSRIGYLLRAGAIVAVAIAGIIPIIGEICKQENVPCISPAWATVALAVAALLIGLDRFGGYTSGWIRYIRTAQRLNILQGDFRHDWEAHRLERLNQTVDKELTQRGIVLCKSFLQAV
;
A
#
# COMPACT_ATOMS: atom_id res chain seq x y z
N MET A 1 16.84 -3.21 -6.45
CA MET A 1 17.26 -1.85 -6.82
C MET A 1 16.02 -0.97 -6.79
N ALA A 2 15.82 -0.17 -5.74
CA ALA A 2 14.61 0.65 -5.60
C ALA A 2 14.74 1.92 -6.46
N PRO A 3 13.75 2.28 -7.31
CA PRO A 3 13.86 3.46 -8.16
C PRO A 3 13.92 4.75 -7.33
N LYS A 4 14.71 5.71 -7.84
CA LYS A 4 15.37 6.80 -7.10
C LYS A 4 14.62 8.13 -7.09
N THR A 5 13.36 8.17 -7.51
CA THR A 5 12.54 9.40 -7.50
C THR A 5 11.11 9.01 -7.22
N ARG A 6 10.46 9.70 -6.26
CA ARG A 6 8.99 9.69 -6.19
C ARG A 6 8.51 10.48 -7.39
N GLU A 7 8.53 9.87 -8.56
CA GLU A 7 7.73 10.38 -9.67
C GLU A 7 6.28 10.39 -9.19
N ASP A 8 5.60 11.50 -9.43
CA ASP A 8 4.19 11.60 -9.12
C ASP A 8 3.44 10.52 -9.89
N LEU A 9 2.36 10.04 -9.28
CA LEU A 9 1.48 9.05 -9.89
C LEU A 9 0.64 9.74 -10.96
N LEU A 10 1.30 10.09 -12.07
CA LEU A 10 0.70 10.66 -13.26
C LEU A 10 0.59 9.57 -14.33
N PRO A 11 -0.55 9.43 -15.01
CA PRO A 11 -0.69 8.49 -16.11
C PRO A 11 0.41 8.72 -17.15
N GLN A 12 1.07 7.65 -17.60
CA GLN A 12 1.98 7.78 -18.73
C GLN A 12 1.19 8.06 -20.01
N SER A 13 1.85 8.71 -20.97
CA SER A 13 1.28 8.95 -22.28
C SER A 13 0.89 7.61 -22.93
N PHE A 14 -0.34 7.54 -23.42
CA PHE A 14 -0.87 6.38 -24.13
C PHE A 14 0.05 5.99 -25.31
N PRO A 15 0.24 4.69 -25.60
CA PRO A 15 1.11 4.27 -26.70
C PRO A 15 0.67 4.88 -28.03
N GLN A 16 1.59 5.58 -28.71
CA GLN A 16 1.29 6.38 -29.90
C GLN A 16 1.24 5.57 -31.21
N GLN A 17 1.64 4.30 -31.20
CA GLN A 17 1.68 3.44 -32.39
C GLN A 17 0.84 2.18 -32.14
N LEU A 18 -0.47 2.28 -32.35
CA LEU A 18 -1.37 1.13 -32.42
C LEU A 18 -1.92 1.05 -33.84
N ASP A 19 -1.61 -0.04 -34.53
CA ASP A 19 -2.20 -0.37 -35.84
C ASP A 19 -3.36 -1.35 -35.66
N TRP A 20 -4.55 -0.94 -36.10
CA TRP A 20 -5.78 -1.73 -36.03
C TRP A 20 -6.11 -2.41 -37.37
N SER A 21 -5.15 -2.46 -38.30
CA SER A 21 -5.25 -3.31 -39.47
C SER A 21 -5.49 -4.77 -39.06
N PRO A 22 -6.28 -5.57 -39.81
CA PRO A 22 -6.61 -6.93 -39.41
C PRO A 22 -5.40 -7.84 -39.11
N SER A 23 -4.25 -7.57 -39.74
CA SER A 23 -2.99 -8.26 -39.50
C SER A 23 -2.30 -7.87 -38.19
N GLU A 24 -2.36 -6.59 -37.79
CA GLU A 24 -1.63 -6.05 -36.63
C GLU A 24 -2.51 -5.79 -35.40
N ALA A 25 -3.83 -5.87 -35.55
CA ALA A 25 -4.80 -5.56 -34.48
C ALA A 25 -4.52 -6.33 -33.18
N PHE A 26 -4.00 -7.56 -33.27
CA PHE A 26 -3.62 -8.32 -32.08
C PHE A 26 -2.35 -7.84 -31.42
N ALA A 27 -1.33 -7.52 -32.20
CA ALA A 27 -0.08 -6.98 -31.68
C ALA A 27 -0.35 -5.65 -30.97
N SER A 28 -1.22 -4.81 -31.55
CA SER A 28 -1.72 -3.58 -30.92
C SER A 28 -2.49 -3.85 -29.64
N LEU A 29 -3.33 -4.89 -29.61
CA LEU A 29 -4.10 -5.27 -28.44
C LEU A 29 -3.21 -5.79 -27.29
N GLU A 30 -2.19 -6.62 -27.60
CA GLU A 30 -1.18 -7.09 -26.63
C GLU A 30 -0.30 -5.93 -26.12
N SER A 31 0.06 -4.99 -27.00
CA SER A 31 0.76 -3.76 -26.61
C SER A 31 -0.08 -2.92 -25.63
N LEU A 32 -1.38 -2.78 -25.90
CA LEU A 32 -2.31 -2.10 -25.02
C LEU A 32 -2.44 -2.80 -23.66
N TYR A 33 -2.58 -4.13 -23.65
CA TYR A 33 -2.59 -4.92 -22.42
C TYR A 33 -1.30 -4.74 -21.62
N GLY A 34 -0.14 -4.84 -22.28
CA GLY A 34 1.16 -4.63 -21.66
C GLY A 34 1.30 -3.24 -21.03
N PHE A 35 0.85 -2.20 -21.74
CA PHE A 35 0.83 -0.82 -21.22
C PHE A 35 -0.05 -0.70 -19.97
N VAL A 36 -1.30 -1.15 -20.04
CA VAL A 36 -2.27 -1.08 -18.93
C VAL A 36 -1.76 -1.85 -17.71
N ASN A 37 -1.23 -3.05 -17.92
CA ASN A 37 -0.69 -3.89 -16.87
C ASN A 37 0.53 -3.24 -16.19
N LYS A 38 1.43 -2.65 -16.98
CA LYS A 38 2.60 -1.92 -16.49
C LYS A 38 2.23 -0.67 -15.71
N GLU A 39 1.22 0.08 -16.16
CA GLU A 39 0.73 1.26 -15.45
C GLU A 39 0.12 0.89 -14.09
N CYS A 40 -0.68 -0.18 -14.02
CA CYS A 40 -1.21 -0.67 -12.75
C CYS A 40 -0.09 -1.15 -11.81
N GLU A 41 0.89 -1.90 -12.33
CA GLU A 41 2.05 -2.34 -11.54
C GLU A 41 2.85 -1.15 -11.00
N ARG A 42 3.08 -0.12 -11.81
CA ARG A 42 3.73 1.13 -11.40
C ARG A 42 2.96 1.81 -10.28
N ALA A 43 1.63 1.87 -10.39
CA ALA A 43 0.77 2.43 -9.35
C ALA A 43 0.88 1.62 -8.04
N ILE A 44 0.78 0.29 -8.10
CA ILE A 44 0.94 -0.61 -6.95
C ILE A 44 2.28 -0.37 -6.24
N GLN A 45 3.38 -0.33 -7.00
CA GLN A 45 4.72 -0.10 -6.46
C GLN A 45 4.84 1.27 -5.80
N TRP A 46 4.27 2.31 -6.43
CA TRP A 46 4.24 3.65 -5.84
C TRP A 46 3.53 3.66 -4.48
N TYR A 47 2.39 2.96 -4.32
CA TYR A 47 1.71 2.85 -3.03
C TYR A 47 2.56 2.11 -1.98
N TYR A 48 3.24 1.04 -2.37
CA TYR A 48 4.11 0.27 -1.46
C TYR A 48 5.35 1.03 -1.01
N VAL A 49 5.97 1.84 -1.87
CA VAL A 49 7.12 2.68 -1.53
C VAL A 49 6.69 3.90 -0.71
N SER A 50 5.57 4.51 -1.07
CA SER A 50 5.04 5.71 -0.40
C SER A 50 4.64 5.46 1.05
N LYS A 51 4.26 4.22 1.41
CA LYS A 51 3.91 3.86 2.79
C LYS A 51 5.07 4.01 3.78
N ILE A 52 6.32 3.85 3.34
CA ILE A 52 7.48 3.59 4.22
C ILE A 52 7.71 4.76 5.19
N SER A 53 7.60 6.00 4.70
CA SER A 53 7.81 7.19 5.52
C SER A 53 6.76 7.31 6.64
N LYS A 54 5.47 7.11 6.32
CA LYS A 54 4.38 7.18 7.31
C LYS A 54 4.38 6.00 8.28
N SER A 55 4.73 4.81 7.78
CA SER A 55 4.81 3.58 8.56
C SER A 55 5.89 3.69 9.64
N ARG A 56 7.10 4.18 9.30
CA ARG A 56 8.20 4.32 10.28
C ARG A 56 7.81 5.22 11.46
N ILE A 57 7.18 6.36 11.20
CA ILE A 57 6.75 7.28 12.27
C ILE A 57 5.68 6.62 13.15
N GLY A 58 4.67 5.98 12.55
CA GLY A 58 3.64 5.26 13.31
C GLY A 58 4.21 4.13 14.16
N TYR A 59 5.16 3.36 13.63
CA TYR A 59 5.86 2.30 14.39
C TYR A 59 6.66 2.87 15.56
N LEU A 60 7.40 3.97 15.36
CA LEU A 60 8.18 4.61 16.43
C LEU A 60 7.29 5.14 17.55
N LEU A 61 6.19 5.82 17.21
CA LEU A 61 5.23 6.31 18.18
C LEU A 61 4.61 5.16 18.99
N ARG A 62 4.25 4.07 18.32
CA ARG A 62 3.65 2.90 18.96
C ARG A 62 4.64 2.15 19.85
N ALA A 63 5.87 1.95 19.37
CA ALA A 63 6.94 1.35 20.16
C ALA A 63 7.26 2.19 21.40
N GLY A 64 7.37 3.52 21.24
CA GLY A 64 7.58 4.44 22.34
C GLY A 64 6.46 4.40 23.38
N ALA A 65 5.19 4.33 22.93
CA ALA A 65 4.05 4.20 23.83
C ALA A 65 4.10 2.90 24.64
N ILE A 66 4.42 1.77 23.99
CA ILE A 66 4.55 0.47 24.67
C ILE A 66 5.67 0.51 25.71
N VAL A 67 6.84 1.07 25.35
CA VAL A 67 7.97 1.22 26.27
C VAL A 67 7.60 2.11 27.46
N ALA A 68 6.92 3.23 27.22
CA ALA A 68 6.50 4.14 28.27
C ALA A 68 5.48 3.49 29.23
N VAL A 69 4.52 2.71 28.71
CA VAL A 69 3.59 1.92 29.55
C VAL A 69 4.34 0.86 30.36
N ALA A 70 5.30 0.17 29.76
CA ALA A 70 6.11 -0.83 30.46
C ALA A 70 6.91 -0.19 31.61
N ILE A 71 7.58 0.95 31.35
CA ILE A 71 8.31 1.72 32.36
C ILE A 71 7.35 2.13 33.49
N ALA A 72 6.17 2.65 33.16
CA ALA A 72 5.17 3.03 34.15
C ALA A 72 4.76 1.88 35.07
N GLY A 73 4.60 0.67 34.53
CA GLY A 73 4.27 -0.53 35.30
C GLY A 73 5.43 -1.05 36.16
N ILE A 74 6.67 -0.88 35.70
CA ILE A 74 7.88 -1.37 36.39
C ILE A 74 8.30 -0.45 37.55
N ILE A 75 8.16 0.88 37.40
CA ILE A 75 8.55 1.86 38.43
C ILE A 75 8.03 1.53 39.83
N PRO A 76 6.72 1.26 40.06
CA PRO A 76 6.23 0.95 41.40
C PRO A 76 6.79 -0.37 41.95
N ILE A 77 7.06 -1.36 41.09
CA ILE A 77 7.64 -2.65 41.48
C ILE A 77 9.08 -2.46 41.98
N ILE A 78 9.90 -1.73 41.22
CA ILE A 78 11.29 -1.40 41.62
C ILE A 78 11.28 -0.55 42.90
N GLY A 79 10.38 0.42 42.98
CA GLY A 79 10.22 1.27 44.16
C GLY A 79 9.97 0.49 45.45
N GLU A 80 9.21 -0.62 45.38
CA GLU A 80 8.96 -1.48 46.53
C GLU A 80 10.11 -2.46 46.82
N ILE A 81 10.72 -3.04 45.78
CA ILE A 81 11.86 -3.98 45.94
C ILE A 81 13.08 -3.28 46.56
N CYS A 82 13.37 -2.06 46.14
CA CYS A 82 14.56 -1.31 46.54
C CYS A 82 14.29 -0.30 47.67
N LYS A 83 13.16 -0.43 48.36
CA LYS A 83 12.75 0.43 49.46
C LYS A 83 13.70 0.30 50.65
N GLN A 84 14.16 1.41 51.20
CA GLN A 84 15.05 1.45 52.35
C GLN A 84 14.49 2.42 53.39
N GLU A 85 14.35 1.98 54.65
CA GLU A 85 13.79 2.77 55.75
C GLU A 85 12.43 3.43 55.44
N ASN A 86 11.52 2.70 54.77
CA ASN A 86 10.22 3.18 54.28
C ASN A 86 10.25 4.28 53.21
N VAL A 87 11.43 4.67 52.72
CA VAL A 87 11.56 5.60 51.60
C VAL A 87 11.73 4.80 50.30
N PRO A 88 10.86 4.99 49.30
CA PRO A 88 11.03 4.35 48.00
C PRO A 88 12.24 4.96 47.25
N CYS A 89 13.02 4.13 46.58
CA CYS A 89 14.20 4.57 45.82
C CYS A 89 13.85 5.46 44.61
N ILE A 90 12.64 5.31 44.06
CA ILE A 90 12.10 6.08 42.95
C ILE A 90 10.70 6.54 43.33
N SER A 91 10.42 7.84 43.17
CA SER A 91 9.09 8.39 43.41
C SER A 91 8.05 7.74 42.49
N PRO A 92 6.91 7.23 43.03
CA PRO A 92 5.82 6.69 42.22
C PRO A 92 5.24 7.69 41.21
N ALA A 93 5.45 9.00 41.41
CA ALA A 93 5.07 10.04 40.44
C ALA A 93 5.74 9.86 39.07
N TRP A 94 6.89 9.21 38.99
CA TRP A 94 7.50 8.91 37.68
C TRP A 94 6.68 7.90 36.86
N ALA A 95 5.88 7.04 37.50
CA ALA A 95 4.97 6.14 36.80
C ALA A 95 3.85 6.94 36.11
N THR A 96 3.30 7.97 36.76
CA THR A 96 2.26 8.81 36.15
C THR A 96 2.83 9.68 35.03
N VAL A 97 4.07 10.18 35.17
CA VAL A 97 4.78 10.85 34.07
C VAL A 97 4.97 9.91 32.88
N ALA A 98 5.41 8.68 33.11
CA ALA A 98 5.58 7.68 32.04
C ALA A 98 4.25 7.35 31.34
N LEU A 99 3.14 7.23 32.09
CA LEU A 99 1.80 7.08 31.51
C LEU A 99 1.38 8.29 30.68
N ALA A 100 1.66 9.51 31.14
CA ALA A 100 1.34 10.73 30.41
C ALA A 100 2.11 10.80 29.07
N VAL A 101 3.38 10.38 29.06
CA VAL A 101 4.18 10.25 27.83
C VAL A 101 3.57 9.21 26.90
N ALA A 102 3.17 8.04 27.40
CA ALA A 102 2.50 7.02 26.58
C ALA A 102 1.21 7.56 25.94
N ALA A 103 0.38 8.24 26.72
CA ALA A 103 -0.86 8.86 26.23
C ALA A 103 -0.59 9.92 25.17
N LEU A 104 0.44 10.75 25.35
CA LEU A 104 0.87 11.74 24.36
C LEU A 104 1.30 11.07 23.05
N LEU A 105 2.11 10.02 23.11
CA LEU A 105 2.56 9.29 21.92
C LEU A 105 1.40 8.67 21.13
N ILE A 106 0.42 8.10 21.83
CA ILE A 106 -0.82 7.58 21.21
C ILE A 106 -1.64 8.72 20.61
N GLY A 107 -1.76 9.85 21.31
CA GLY A 107 -2.45 11.05 20.83
C GLY A 107 -1.82 11.60 19.55
N LEU A 108 -0.48 11.67 19.49
CA LEU A 108 0.27 12.10 18.31
C LEU A 108 0.08 11.14 17.12
N ASP A 109 0.07 9.82 17.36
CA ASP A 109 -0.21 8.84 16.30
C ASP A 109 -1.62 9.02 15.71
N ARG A 110 -2.61 9.25 16.57
CA ARG A 110 -4.00 9.46 16.18
C ARG A 110 -4.23 10.81 15.49
N PHE A 111 -3.64 11.88 16.01
CA PHE A 111 -3.74 13.23 15.44
C PHE A 111 -3.05 13.32 14.08
N GLY A 112 -1.82 12.79 13.97
CA GLY A 112 -1.07 12.77 12.71
C GLY A 112 -1.56 11.73 11.72
N GLY A 113 -2.39 10.78 12.15
CA GLY A 113 -2.93 9.72 11.30
C GLY A 113 -1.83 8.87 10.66
N TYR A 114 -0.69 8.69 11.33
CA TYR A 114 0.45 7.97 10.76
C TYR A 114 0.09 6.51 10.52
N THR A 115 -0.48 5.86 11.53
CA THR A 115 -0.96 4.47 11.43
C THR A 115 -2.09 4.30 10.42
N SER A 116 -3.14 5.11 10.50
CA SER A 116 -4.28 5.02 9.57
C SER A 116 -3.87 5.35 8.13
N GLY A 117 -2.93 6.28 7.99
CA GLY A 117 -2.34 6.70 6.72
C GLY A 117 -1.70 5.54 5.97
N TRP A 118 -0.68 4.88 6.55
CA TRP A 118 0.02 3.80 5.83
C TRP A 118 -0.88 2.59 5.57
N ILE A 119 -1.82 2.29 6.48
CA ILE A 119 -2.82 1.22 6.27
C ILE A 119 -3.68 1.52 5.05
N ARG A 120 -4.07 2.79 4.83
CA ARG A 120 -4.82 3.20 3.63
C ARG A 120 -4.01 2.93 2.36
N TYR A 121 -2.72 3.27 2.32
CA TYR A 121 -1.87 2.96 1.16
C TYR A 121 -1.81 1.45 0.88
N ILE A 122 -1.67 0.62 1.93
CA ILE A 122 -1.65 -0.84 1.78
C ILE A 122 -2.98 -1.37 1.24
N ARG A 123 -4.11 -0.92 1.79
CA ARG A 123 -5.43 -1.36 1.31
C ARG A 123 -5.65 -1.03 -0.15
N THR A 124 -5.27 0.17 -0.57
CA THR A 124 -5.35 0.57 -1.99
C THR A 124 -4.44 -0.31 -2.85
N ALA A 125 -3.18 -0.54 -2.44
CA ALA A 125 -2.28 -1.43 -3.18
C ALA A 125 -2.83 -2.86 -3.30
N GLN A 126 -3.40 -3.41 -2.22
CA GLN A 126 -4.01 -4.75 -2.23
C GLN A 126 -5.22 -4.81 -3.16
N ARG A 127 -6.10 -3.81 -3.13
CA ARG A 127 -7.24 -3.71 -4.05
C ARG A 127 -6.76 -3.70 -5.51
N LEU A 128 -5.74 -2.91 -5.82
CA LEU A 128 -5.16 -2.87 -7.17
C LEU A 128 -4.54 -4.22 -7.58
N ASN A 129 -3.88 -4.93 -6.67
CA ASN A 129 -3.35 -6.27 -6.96
C ASN A 129 -4.46 -7.27 -7.29
N ILE A 130 -5.58 -7.24 -6.56
CA ILE A 130 -6.74 -8.11 -6.85
C ILE A 130 -7.32 -7.77 -8.22
N LEU A 131 -7.60 -6.49 -8.48
CA LEU A 131 -8.11 -6.04 -9.78
C LEU A 131 -7.17 -6.41 -10.94
N GLN A 132 -5.85 -6.29 -10.74
CA GLN A 132 -4.86 -6.67 -11.75
C GLN A 132 -4.87 -8.19 -11.98
N GLY A 133 -5.07 -8.99 -10.93
CA GLY A 133 -5.24 -10.43 -11.03
C GLY A 133 -6.46 -10.82 -11.86
N ASP A 134 -7.60 -10.22 -11.56
CA ASP A 134 -8.87 -10.46 -12.27
C ASP A 134 -8.73 -10.06 -13.76
N PHE A 135 -8.16 -8.88 -14.04
CA PHE A 135 -7.90 -8.44 -15.41
C PHE A 135 -6.99 -9.39 -16.19
N ARG A 136 -5.90 -9.88 -15.57
CA ARG A 136 -5.00 -10.85 -16.21
C ARG A 136 -5.72 -12.17 -16.49
N HIS A 137 -6.58 -12.62 -15.58
CA HIS A 137 -7.38 -13.83 -15.78
C HIS A 137 -8.36 -13.67 -16.95
N ASP A 138 -9.12 -12.58 -16.97
CA ASP A 138 -10.06 -12.25 -18.06
C ASP A 138 -9.34 -12.12 -19.41
N TRP A 139 -8.11 -11.58 -19.40
CA TRP A 139 -7.28 -11.49 -20.59
C TRP A 139 -6.85 -12.85 -21.13
N GLU A 140 -6.41 -13.76 -20.27
CA GLU A 140 -6.04 -15.11 -20.71
C GLU A 140 -7.25 -15.90 -21.23
N ALA A 141 -8.43 -15.73 -20.61
CA ALA A 141 -9.67 -16.27 -21.16
C ALA A 141 -9.96 -15.73 -22.57
N HIS A 142 -9.78 -14.43 -22.78
CA HIS A 142 -9.91 -13.79 -24.08
C HIS A 142 -8.89 -14.31 -25.11
N ARG A 143 -7.64 -14.53 -24.71
CA ARG A 143 -6.59 -15.13 -25.57
C ARG A 143 -6.96 -16.56 -25.99
N LEU A 144 -7.51 -17.37 -25.08
CA LEU A 144 -7.96 -18.73 -25.37
C LEU A 144 -9.15 -18.76 -26.34
N GLU A 145 -10.15 -17.91 -26.15
CA GLU A 145 -11.29 -17.79 -27.07
C GLU A 145 -10.83 -17.49 -28.51
N ARG A 146 -9.84 -16.61 -28.66
CA ARG A 146 -9.26 -16.25 -29.95
C ARG A 146 -8.55 -17.41 -30.64
N LEU A 147 -7.82 -18.26 -29.91
CA LEU A 147 -7.13 -19.40 -30.52
C LEU A 147 -8.12 -20.36 -31.21
N ASN A 148 -9.39 -20.36 -30.80
CA ASN A 148 -10.44 -21.19 -31.35
C ASN A 148 -11.21 -20.53 -32.52
N GLN A 149 -10.92 -19.28 -32.88
CA GLN A 149 -11.67 -18.51 -33.89
C GLN A 149 -10.76 -17.73 -34.84
N THR A 150 -11.08 -17.68 -36.14
CA THR A 150 -10.34 -16.86 -37.11
C THR A 150 -10.69 -15.38 -36.93
N VAL A 151 -9.75 -14.62 -36.35
CA VAL A 151 -9.66 -13.14 -36.25
C VAL A 151 -10.96 -12.39 -36.57
N ASP A 152 -11.82 -12.27 -35.55
CA ASP A 152 -13.05 -11.48 -35.63
C ASP A 152 -12.83 -10.06 -35.08
N LYS A 153 -13.49 -9.09 -35.69
CA LYS A 153 -13.61 -7.71 -35.19
C LYS A 153 -14.27 -7.68 -33.81
N GLU A 154 -15.22 -8.58 -33.56
CA GLU A 154 -15.91 -8.69 -32.28
C GLU A 154 -14.95 -9.03 -31.12
N LEU A 155 -14.01 -9.96 -31.36
CA LEU A 155 -13.00 -10.31 -30.37
C LEU A 155 -12.07 -9.12 -30.07
N THR A 156 -11.63 -8.39 -31.10
CA THR A 156 -10.77 -7.22 -30.90
C THR A 156 -11.48 -6.13 -30.10
N GLN A 157 -12.78 -5.90 -30.35
CA GLN A 157 -13.59 -4.99 -29.55
C GLN A 157 -13.72 -5.46 -28.10
N ARG A 158 -13.93 -6.75 -27.86
CA ARG A 158 -14.00 -7.31 -26.50
C ARG A 158 -12.72 -7.06 -25.72
N GLY A 159 -11.55 -7.28 -26.33
CA GLY A 159 -10.26 -6.96 -25.70
C GLY A 159 -10.11 -5.48 -25.34
N ILE A 160 -10.51 -4.56 -26.23
CA ILE A 160 -10.50 -3.11 -25.95
C ILE A 160 -11.43 -2.77 -24.77
N VAL A 161 -12.61 -3.39 -24.72
CA VAL A 161 -13.58 -3.19 -23.63
C VAL A 161 -13.03 -3.71 -22.29
N LEU A 162 -12.34 -4.85 -22.28
CA LEU A 162 -11.66 -5.36 -21.07
C LEU A 162 -10.65 -4.33 -20.53
N CYS A 163 -9.75 -3.83 -21.37
CA CYS A 163 -8.79 -2.79 -20.99
C CYS A 163 -9.48 -1.53 -20.44
N LYS A 164 -10.54 -1.07 -21.10
CA LYS A 164 -11.31 0.10 -20.65
C LYS A 164 -11.99 -0.13 -19.30
N SER A 165 -12.63 -1.28 -19.11
CA SER A 165 -13.35 -1.62 -17.88
C SER A 165 -12.41 -1.68 -16.68
N PHE A 166 -11.21 -2.24 -16.87
CA PHE A 166 -10.18 -2.27 -15.85
C PHE A 166 -9.68 -0.87 -15.49
N LEU A 167 -9.38 -0.03 -16.49
CA LEU A 167 -8.95 1.35 -16.25
C LEU A 167 -9.99 2.19 -15.50
N GLN A 168 -11.29 1.88 -15.63
CA GLN A 168 -12.36 2.54 -14.88
C GLN A 168 -12.49 2.04 -13.43
N ALA A 169 -11.97 0.85 -13.13
CA ALA A 169 -12.04 0.23 -11.80
C ALA A 169 -10.86 0.60 -10.88
N VAL A 170 -9.75 1.06 -11.48
CA VAL A 170 -8.48 1.48 -10.84
C VAL A 170 -8.56 2.92 -10.34
#